data_AF-A0A519KUW8-F1
#
_entry.id   AF-A0A519KUW8-F1
#
_cell.length_a   1.000
_cell.length_b   1.000
_cell.length_c   1.000
_cell.angle_alpha   90.00
_cell.angle_beta   90.00
_cell.angle_gamma   90.00
#
_symmetry.space_group_name_H-M   'P 1'
#
loop_
_entity.id
_entity.type
_entity.pdbx_description
1 polymer ?
#
loop_
_entity_poly.entity_id
_entity_poly.type
_entity_poly.pdbx_seq_one_letter_code
_entity_poly.pdbx_strand_id
1 'polypeptide(L)'
;MEKDKIGRYDLKDNIMNSIFFRIDYQGIISIDAFIDEFVKKFKGTFTIFERVYNNRVDLFLTSYQEISESLSLPVKEIEQQIVHRFRDFTFGTDKITLDISKYYTVLHIECINYESIDSYLIFFAEFAAFIHEQNEFLQVRRLGLRKVGTALYDTIEELKKDFEPKYFDFDFEEKGFNSLKRELRDLLSTKEEIRIDFRRGFEAGEAISEEGVKLPKYQA
;
A
#
# COMPACT_ATOMS: atom_id res chain seq x y z
N MET A 1 -27.76 -6.12 11.51
CA MET A 1 -27.90 -5.98 10.05
C MET A 1 -27.14 -7.14 9.43
N GLU A 2 -27.70 -7.84 8.44
CA GLU A 2 -26.93 -8.89 7.74
C GLU A 2 -25.70 -8.25 7.08
N LYS A 3 -24.52 -8.88 7.20
CA LYS A 3 -23.26 -8.34 6.66
C LYS A 3 -23.35 -8.02 5.17
N ASP A 4 -24.13 -8.80 4.43
CA ASP A 4 -24.35 -8.68 2.99
C ASP A 4 -25.14 -7.41 2.59
N LYS A 5 -25.71 -6.69 3.56
CA LYS A 5 -26.46 -5.42 3.36
C LYS A 5 -25.65 -4.19 3.77
N ILE A 6 -24.44 -4.35 4.31
CA ILE A 6 -23.53 -3.26 4.66
C ILE A 6 -22.77 -2.86 3.39
N GLY A 7 -23.04 -1.66 2.88
CA GLY A 7 -22.27 -1.06 1.80
C GLY A 7 -20.94 -0.48 2.30
N ARG A 8 -20.02 -0.22 1.37
CA ARG A 8 -18.70 0.34 1.67
C ARG A 8 -18.72 1.69 2.41
N TYR A 9 -19.84 2.42 2.31
CA TYR A 9 -20.05 3.73 2.94
C TYR A 9 -20.75 3.65 4.31
N ASP A 10 -21.20 2.45 4.70
CA ASP A 10 -21.90 2.22 5.97
C ASP A 10 -20.92 1.87 7.11
N LEU A 11 -19.65 1.62 6.78
CA LEU A 11 -18.56 1.36 7.72
C LEU A 11 -18.04 2.68 8.28
N LYS A 12 -18.36 2.98 9.54
CA LYS A 12 -18.03 4.25 10.20
C LYS A 12 -16.70 4.27 10.95
N ASP A 13 -16.18 3.11 11.33
CA ASP A 13 -14.91 3.02 12.04
C ASP A 13 -13.76 2.95 11.03
N ASN A 14 -12.89 3.95 11.06
CA ASN A 14 -11.74 4.02 10.16
C ASN A 14 -10.63 3.08 10.67
N ILE A 15 -10.72 1.81 10.30
CA ILE A 15 -9.66 0.81 10.52
C ILE A 15 -8.49 1.03 9.54
N MET A 16 -8.70 1.80 8.47
CA MET A 16 -7.70 2.02 7.42
C MET A 16 -6.70 3.08 7.86
N ASN A 17 -5.43 2.69 7.92
CA ASN A 17 -4.33 3.59 8.29
C ASN A 17 -3.63 4.16 7.06
N SER A 18 -3.40 3.32 6.04
CA SER A 18 -2.73 3.77 4.82
C SER A 18 -3.06 2.95 3.59
N ILE A 19 -2.99 3.61 2.44
CA ILE A 19 -3.14 2.98 1.12
C ILE A 19 -1.94 3.37 0.26
N PHE A 20 -1.43 2.40 -0.48
CA PHE A 20 -0.32 2.57 -1.40
C PHE A 20 -0.73 2.13 -2.79
N PHE A 21 -0.58 3.03 -3.75
CA PHE A 21 -0.54 2.66 -5.15
C PHE A 21 0.89 2.73 -5.63
N ARG A 22 1.30 1.73 -6.40
CA ARG A 22 2.68 1.60 -6.87
C ARG A 22 2.73 1.17 -8.32
N ILE A 23 3.63 1.81 -9.06
CA ILE A 23 4.00 1.43 -10.43
C ILE A 23 5.51 1.21 -10.42
N ASP A 24 5.95 0.00 -10.75
CA ASP A 24 7.36 -0.27 -11.05
C ASP A 24 7.52 -0.36 -12.57
N TYR A 25 8.53 0.32 -13.11
CA TYR A 25 8.82 0.38 -14.53
C TYR A 25 10.31 0.24 -14.80
N GLN A 26 10.66 -0.20 -16.01
CA GLN A 26 12.06 -0.42 -16.37
C GLN A 26 12.92 0.85 -16.31
N GLY A 27 12.31 2.00 -16.56
CA GLY A 27 12.99 3.29 -16.44
C GLY A 27 12.30 4.41 -17.21
N ILE A 28 12.19 5.58 -16.60
CA ILE A 28 11.90 6.83 -17.33
C ILE A 28 13.21 7.36 -17.90
N ILE A 29 13.23 7.69 -19.20
CA ILE A 29 14.45 8.09 -19.92
C ILE A 29 14.97 9.45 -19.41
N SER A 30 14.07 10.44 -19.33
CA SER A 30 14.40 11.79 -18.86
C SER A 30 13.49 12.16 -17.69
N ILE A 31 13.92 11.80 -16.48
CA ILE A 31 13.11 12.02 -15.27
C ILE A 31 12.87 13.50 -15.01
N ASP A 32 13.87 14.37 -15.19
CA ASP A 32 13.69 15.82 -14.98
C ASP A 32 12.67 16.40 -15.97
N ALA A 33 12.72 16.04 -17.25
CA ALA A 33 11.74 16.50 -18.23
C ALA A 33 10.32 15.97 -17.93
N PHE A 34 10.22 14.71 -17.49
CA PHE A 34 8.95 14.14 -17.04
C PHE A 34 8.38 14.91 -15.84
N ILE A 35 9.22 15.28 -14.87
CA ILE A 35 8.83 16.05 -13.69
C ILE A 35 8.37 17.47 -14.08
N ASP A 36 9.02 18.11 -15.04
CA ASP A 36 8.60 19.41 -15.55
C ASP A 36 7.20 19.35 -16.19
N GLU A 37 6.92 18.32 -16.99
CA GLU A 37 5.59 18.11 -17.56
C GLU A 37 4.55 17.74 -16.50
N PHE A 38 4.94 16.96 -15.49
CA PHE A 38 4.08 16.62 -14.36
C PHE A 38 3.65 17.87 -13.59
N VAL A 39 4.59 18.76 -13.26
CA VAL A 39 4.29 20.01 -12.54
C VAL A 39 3.39 20.93 -13.36
N LYS A 40 3.50 20.93 -14.69
CA LYS A 40 2.58 21.69 -15.57
C LYS A 40 1.17 21.10 -15.55
N LYS A 41 1.05 19.78 -15.70
CA LYS A 41 -0.24 19.07 -15.78
C LYS A 41 -0.99 19.07 -14.44
N PHE A 42 -0.30 18.85 -13.33
CA PHE A 42 -0.87 18.74 -11.98
C PHE A 42 -0.63 20.01 -11.14
N LYS A 43 -0.57 21.17 -11.81
CA LYS A 43 -0.34 22.45 -11.15
C LYS A 43 -1.43 22.73 -10.12
N GLY A 44 -1.03 22.99 -8.88
CA GLY A 44 -1.93 23.31 -7.77
C GLY A 44 -2.49 22.09 -7.03
N THR A 45 -2.15 20.87 -7.45
CA THR A 45 -2.51 19.64 -6.73
C THR A 45 -1.65 19.46 -5.48
N PHE A 46 -0.33 19.57 -5.63
CA PHE A 46 0.63 19.48 -4.54
C PHE A 46 1.21 20.87 -4.24
N THR A 47 1.45 21.16 -2.97
CA THR A 47 1.98 22.47 -2.53
C THR A 47 3.47 22.41 -2.20
N ILE A 48 3.99 21.22 -1.87
CA ILE A 48 5.39 21.00 -1.52
C ILE A 48 6.05 20.06 -2.52
N PHE A 49 7.27 20.43 -2.95
CA PHE A 49 8.15 19.61 -3.77
C PHE A 49 9.53 19.53 -3.13
N GLU A 50 10.07 18.31 -3.01
CA GLU A 50 11.42 18.06 -2.50
C GLU A 50 12.13 16.98 -3.32
N ARG A 51 13.46 17.10 -3.42
CA ARG A 51 14.34 16.05 -3.97
C ARG A 51 15.01 15.34 -2.80
N VAL A 52 14.69 14.08 -2.60
CA VAL A 52 15.25 13.27 -1.52
C VAL A 52 16.11 12.15 -2.08
N TYR A 53 17.22 11.88 -1.42
CA TYR A 53 18.03 10.68 -1.69
C TYR A 53 17.55 9.56 -0.79
N ASN A 54 17.50 8.34 -1.31
CA ASN A 54 17.07 7.12 -0.60
C ASN A 54 18.09 6.64 0.47
N ASN A 55 18.79 7.55 1.15
CA ASN A 55 19.90 7.22 2.05
C ASN A 55 19.53 7.06 3.53
N ARG A 56 18.25 7.18 3.91
CA ARG A 56 17.71 6.80 5.23
C ARG A 56 16.19 7.05 5.24
N VAL A 57 15.45 6.21 5.97
CA VAL A 57 14.04 6.38 6.41
C VAL A 57 12.96 5.83 5.46
N ASP A 58 12.66 4.54 5.55
CA ASP A 58 11.46 3.97 6.20
C ASP A 58 11.26 2.50 5.77
N LEU A 59 11.56 1.60 6.70
CA LEU A 59 11.77 0.16 6.52
C LEU A 59 10.51 -0.67 6.22
N PHE A 60 9.38 -0.07 5.83
CA PHE A 60 8.11 -0.81 5.81
C PHE A 60 7.37 -0.91 4.47
N LEU A 61 7.72 -0.14 3.43
CA LEU A 61 6.77 0.04 2.30
C LEU A 61 7.37 -0.08 0.89
N THR A 62 8.69 -0.07 0.76
CA THR A 62 9.42 -0.35 -0.48
C THR A 62 10.56 -1.30 -0.14
N SER A 63 10.37 -2.61 -0.22
CA SER A 63 11.54 -3.49 -0.16
C SER A 63 12.32 -3.27 -1.47
N TYR A 64 13.52 -2.72 -1.36
CA TYR A 64 14.40 -2.55 -2.53
C TYR A 64 14.67 -3.90 -3.19
N GLN A 65 14.63 -4.97 -2.41
CA GLN A 65 14.61 -6.35 -2.88
C GLN A 65 13.45 -6.61 -3.86
N GLU A 66 12.20 -6.23 -3.56
CA GLU A 66 11.10 -6.41 -4.50
C GLU A 66 11.28 -5.60 -5.80
N ILE A 67 11.81 -4.36 -5.72
CA ILE A 67 12.11 -3.57 -6.92
C ILE A 67 13.24 -4.24 -7.71
N SER A 68 14.31 -4.62 -7.02
CA SER A 68 15.47 -5.30 -7.58
C SER A 68 15.07 -6.59 -8.28
N GLU A 69 14.21 -7.41 -7.68
CA GLU A 69 13.69 -8.64 -8.26
C GLU A 69 12.79 -8.34 -9.47
N SER A 70 11.87 -7.38 -9.34
CA SER A 70 10.95 -7.01 -10.42
C SER A 70 11.66 -6.42 -11.64
N LEU A 71 12.72 -5.64 -11.42
CA LEU A 71 13.44 -4.92 -12.47
C LEU A 71 14.75 -5.61 -12.88
N SER A 72 15.17 -6.65 -12.15
CA SER A 72 16.48 -7.30 -12.28
C SER A 72 17.65 -6.32 -12.13
N LEU A 73 17.51 -5.33 -11.24
CA LEU A 73 18.51 -4.28 -10.98
C LEU A 73 19.19 -4.50 -9.62
N PRO A 74 20.48 -4.18 -9.42
CA PRO A 74 21.09 -4.19 -8.11
C PRO A 74 20.46 -3.17 -7.15
N VAL A 75 20.21 -3.58 -5.90
CA VAL A 75 19.65 -2.70 -4.84
C VAL A 75 20.42 -1.38 -4.69
N LYS A 76 21.75 -1.42 -4.77
CA LYS A 76 22.61 -0.22 -4.65
C LYS A 76 22.33 0.83 -5.71
N GLU A 77 21.95 0.41 -6.92
CA GLU A 77 21.61 1.36 -8.00
C GLU A 77 20.29 2.08 -7.73
N ILE A 78 19.37 1.44 -7.01
CA ILE A 78 18.06 1.97 -6.61
C ILE A 78 18.21 2.91 -5.41
N GLU A 79 19.05 2.56 -4.43
CA GLU A 79 19.33 3.37 -3.23
C GLU A 79 19.98 4.72 -3.54
N GLN A 80 20.75 4.81 -4.63
CA GLN A 80 21.43 6.05 -5.00
C GLN A 80 20.57 6.99 -5.86
N GLN A 81 19.35 6.60 -6.23
CA GLN A 81 18.49 7.43 -7.05
C GLN A 81 17.89 8.60 -6.26
N ILE A 82 17.71 9.71 -6.98
CA ILE A 82 16.90 10.83 -6.53
C ILE A 82 15.42 10.43 -6.63
N VAL A 83 14.68 10.69 -5.57
CA VAL A 83 13.22 10.62 -5.55
C VAL A 83 12.68 12.04 -5.53
N HIS A 84 11.78 12.30 -6.47
CA HIS A 84 11.01 13.53 -6.60
C HIS A 84 9.72 13.36 -5.80
N ARG A 85 9.64 14.03 -4.66
CA ARG A 85 8.56 13.87 -3.69
C ARG A 85 7.66 15.07 -3.68
N PHE A 86 6.37 14.81 -3.83
CA PHE A 86 5.29 15.79 -3.82
C PHE A 86 4.39 15.53 -2.62
N ARG A 87 4.09 16.58 -1.84
CA ARG A 87 3.37 16.50 -0.56
C ARG A 87 2.25 17.52 -0.45
N ASP A 88 1.50 17.40 0.64
CA ASP A 88 0.42 18.30 1.06
C ASP A 88 -0.73 18.40 0.04
N PHE A 89 -0.92 17.35 -0.75
CA PHE A 89 -2.17 17.13 -1.46
C PHE A 89 -3.15 16.44 -0.51
N THR A 90 -4.40 16.88 -0.51
CA THR A 90 -5.45 16.26 0.29
C THR A 90 -6.64 15.83 -0.56
N PHE A 91 -7.15 14.64 -0.28
CA PHE A 91 -8.47 14.20 -0.72
C PHE A 91 -9.37 14.21 0.51
N GLY A 92 -10.23 15.22 0.63
CA GLY A 92 -10.96 15.46 1.88
C GLY A 92 -9.96 15.77 3.01
N THR A 93 -9.93 14.90 4.02
CA THR A 93 -8.99 15.03 5.15
C THR A 93 -7.73 14.19 5.02
N ASP A 94 -7.66 13.26 4.08
CA ASP A 94 -6.55 12.32 3.97
C ASP A 94 -5.35 12.98 3.32
N LYS A 95 -4.15 12.67 3.81
CA LYS A 95 -2.91 13.28 3.33
C LYS A 95 -2.25 12.39 2.30
N ILE A 96 -1.73 13.02 1.24
CA ILE A 96 -1.20 12.29 0.09
C ILE A 96 0.23 12.71 -0.15
N THR A 97 1.09 11.72 -0.30
CA THR A 97 2.47 11.87 -0.74
C THR A 97 2.65 11.10 -2.04
N LEU A 98 3.20 11.74 -3.07
CA LEU A 98 3.55 11.10 -4.33
C LEU A 98 5.07 11.15 -4.52
N ASP A 99 5.68 9.98 -4.55
CA ASP A 99 7.09 9.79 -4.80
C ASP A 99 7.30 9.26 -6.21
N ILE A 100 8.07 9.98 -7.02
CA ILE A 100 8.41 9.60 -8.39
C ILE A 100 9.92 9.47 -8.50
N SER A 101 10.40 8.32 -8.95
CA SER A 101 11.81 8.08 -9.23
C SER A 101 11.99 7.68 -10.69
N LYS A 102 13.23 7.39 -11.08
CA LYS A 102 13.51 6.83 -12.40
C LYS A 102 12.87 5.46 -12.64
N TYR A 103 12.62 4.65 -11.60
CA TYR A 103 12.26 3.24 -11.72
C TYR A 103 10.91 2.87 -11.13
N TYR A 104 10.35 3.74 -10.30
CA TYR A 104 9.08 3.49 -9.65
C TYR A 104 8.37 4.79 -9.29
N THR A 105 7.06 4.69 -9.16
CA THR A 105 6.21 5.69 -8.54
C THR A 105 5.42 5.08 -7.39
N VAL A 106 5.33 5.78 -6.26
CA VAL A 106 4.50 5.41 -5.11
C VAL A 106 3.60 6.58 -4.73
N LEU A 107 2.30 6.34 -4.75
CA LEU A 107 1.30 7.21 -4.14
C LEU A 107 0.93 6.64 -2.77
N HIS A 108 1.31 7.34 -1.71
CA HIS A 108 0.98 7.01 -0.33
C HIS A 108 -0.16 7.91 0.15
N ILE A 109 -1.23 7.30 0.64
CA ILE A 109 -2.36 7.95 1.29
C ILE A 109 -2.32 7.59 2.77
N GLU A 110 -2.17 8.59 3.62
CA GLU A 110 -2.37 8.50 5.07
C GLU A 110 -3.85 8.75 5.35
N CYS A 111 -4.55 7.71 5.78
CA CYS A 111 -6.00 7.70 5.97
C CYS A 111 -6.35 8.26 7.35
N ILE A 112 -6.95 9.45 7.38
CA ILE A 112 -7.42 10.11 8.61
C ILE A 112 -8.91 9.82 8.79
N ASN A 113 -9.72 10.08 7.77
CA ASN A 113 -11.15 9.75 7.76
C ASN A 113 -11.48 9.08 6.42
N TYR A 114 -10.92 7.90 6.20
CA TYR A 114 -11.10 7.19 4.95
C TYR A 114 -12.57 6.78 4.76
N GLU A 115 -13.17 7.24 3.67
CA GLU A 115 -14.52 6.83 3.27
C GLU A 115 -14.49 5.80 2.14
N SER A 116 -13.72 6.07 1.07
CA SER A 116 -13.62 5.18 -0.07
C SER A 116 -12.33 5.38 -0.84
N ILE A 117 -11.90 4.34 -1.55
CA ILE A 117 -10.69 4.35 -2.38
C ILE A 117 -10.91 5.05 -3.75
N ASP A 118 -12.15 5.31 -4.13
CA ASP A 118 -12.49 5.66 -5.52
C ASP A 118 -11.87 6.98 -5.97
N SER A 119 -11.86 8.00 -5.10
CA SER A 119 -11.20 9.28 -5.38
C SER A 119 -9.71 9.10 -5.69
N TYR A 120 -9.04 8.24 -4.92
CA TYR A 120 -7.62 7.94 -5.11
C TYR A 120 -7.39 7.12 -6.39
N LEU A 121 -8.29 6.18 -6.70
CA LEU A 121 -8.22 5.37 -7.92
C LEU A 121 -8.36 6.24 -9.17
N ILE A 122 -9.28 7.20 -9.17
CA ILE A 122 -9.48 8.12 -10.30
C ILE A 122 -8.20 8.92 -10.54
N PHE A 123 -7.63 9.51 -9.48
CA PHE A 123 -6.38 10.25 -9.59
C PHE A 123 -5.21 9.38 -10.04
N PHE A 124 -5.07 8.18 -9.47
CA PHE A 124 -3.99 7.28 -9.84
C PHE A 124 -4.14 6.77 -11.27
N ALA A 125 -5.36 6.57 -11.77
CA ALA A 125 -5.62 6.23 -13.16
C ALA A 125 -5.27 7.39 -14.10
N GLU A 126 -5.60 8.64 -13.75
CA GLU A 126 -5.17 9.83 -14.51
C GLU A 126 -3.65 9.93 -14.55
N PHE A 127 -2.98 9.72 -13.41
CA PHE A 127 -1.53 9.69 -13.33
C PHE A 127 -0.91 8.56 -14.17
N ALA A 128 -1.50 7.35 -14.14
CA ALA A 128 -1.04 6.21 -14.91
C ALA A 128 -1.22 6.41 -16.43
N ALA A 129 -2.27 7.12 -16.86
CA ALA A 129 -2.42 7.54 -18.24
C ALA A 129 -1.34 8.57 -18.61
N PHE A 130 -1.14 9.58 -17.77
CA PHE A 130 -0.13 10.62 -17.98
C PHE A 130 1.30 10.06 -18.12
N ILE A 131 1.71 9.13 -17.23
CA ILE A 131 3.05 8.53 -17.32
C ILE A 131 3.24 7.75 -18.62
N HIS A 132 2.19 7.07 -19.10
CA HIS A 132 2.21 6.33 -20.36
C HIS A 132 2.30 7.28 -21.58
N GLU A 133 1.53 8.35 -21.59
CA GLU A 133 1.53 9.35 -22.68
C GLU A 133 2.87 10.08 -22.82
N GLN A 134 3.54 10.39 -21.70
CA GLN A 134 4.81 11.11 -21.70
C GLN A 134 6.03 10.21 -21.97
N ASN A 135 5.87 8.88 -21.97
CA ASN A 135 6.96 7.92 -22.09
C ASN A 135 6.62 6.82 -23.09
N GLU A 136 6.92 7.06 -24.37
CA GLU A 136 6.64 6.13 -25.49
C GLU A 136 7.19 4.70 -25.27
N PHE A 137 8.34 4.58 -24.60
CA PHE A 137 9.01 3.30 -24.35
C PHE A 137 8.83 2.77 -22.93
N LEU A 138 7.84 3.28 -22.18
CA LEU A 138 7.60 2.85 -20.80
C LEU A 138 7.18 1.38 -20.75
N GLN A 139 8.00 0.55 -20.10
CA GLN A 139 7.63 -0.81 -19.76
C GLN A 139 7.27 -0.90 -18.28
N VAL A 140 5.97 -0.96 -18.01
CA VAL A 140 5.44 -1.24 -16.67
C VAL A 140 5.68 -2.71 -16.34
N ARG A 141 6.36 -2.97 -15.22
CA ARG A 141 6.70 -4.31 -14.74
C ARG A 141 5.73 -4.76 -13.65
N ARG A 142 5.26 -3.84 -12.81
CA ARG A 142 4.35 -4.13 -11.71
C ARG A 142 3.41 -2.95 -11.49
N LEU A 143 2.13 -3.27 -11.29
CA LEU A 143 1.15 -2.40 -10.66
C LEU A 143 0.77 -3.03 -9.32
N GLY A 144 0.85 -2.23 -8.25
CA GLY A 144 0.57 -2.68 -6.89
C GLY A 144 -0.46 -1.78 -6.23
N LEU A 145 -1.45 -2.39 -5.58
CA LEU A 145 -2.32 -1.74 -4.61
C LEU A 145 -2.15 -2.46 -3.28
N ARG A 146 -1.77 -1.72 -2.24
CA ARG A 146 -1.69 -2.23 -0.87
C ARG A 146 -2.56 -1.38 0.04
N LYS A 147 -3.41 -2.04 0.81
CA LYS A 147 -4.19 -1.42 1.89
C LYS A 147 -3.64 -1.93 3.21
N VAL A 148 -3.45 -1.03 4.16
CA VAL A 148 -3.00 -1.35 5.51
C VAL A 148 -4.01 -0.77 6.47
N GLY A 149 -4.82 -1.66 7.04
CA GLY A 149 -5.66 -1.35 8.19
C GLY A 149 -5.11 -2.03 9.43
N THR A 150 -5.38 -1.45 10.60
CA THR A 150 -5.08 -2.10 11.87
C THR A 150 -6.25 -1.92 12.80
N ALA A 151 -6.79 -3.03 13.28
CA ALA A 151 -7.69 -3.06 14.41
C ALA A 151 -7.14 -4.04 15.45
N LEU A 152 -7.27 -3.67 16.72
CA LEU A 152 -6.86 -4.50 17.84
C LEU A 152 -8.11 -5.09 18.50
N TYR A 153 -8.10 -6.40 18.68
CA TYR A 153 -9.20 -7.13 19.30
C TYR A 153 -8.73 -7.80 20.59
N ASP A 154 -9.61 -7.84 21.60
CA ASP A 154 -9.35 -8.55 22.85
C ASP A 154 -9.62 -10.05 22.71
N THR A 155 -10.55 -10.42 21.82
CA THR A 155 -10.95 -11.81 21.57
C THR A 155 -11.06 -12.13 20.09
N ILE A 156 -10.92 -13.42 19.74
CA ILE A 156 -11.11 -13.91 18.36
C ILE A 156 -12.57 -13.70 17.93
N GLU A 157 -13.51 -13.81 18.86
CA GLU A 157 -14.94 -13.63 18.65
C GLU A 157 -15.29 -12.20 18.22
N GLU A 158 -14.59 -11.20 18.76
CA GLU A 158 -14.71 -9.81 18.32
C GLU A 158 -14.14 -9.62 16.92
N LEU A 159 -12.98 -10.21 16.63
CA LEU A 159 -12.39 -10.17 15.30
C LEU A 159 -13.31 -10.79 14.24
N LYS A 160 -14.00 -11.90 14.58
CA LYS A 160 -15.02 -12.54 13.73
C LYS A 160 -16.26 -11.66 13.47
N LYS A 161 -16.49 -10.61 14.26
CA LYS A 161 -17.56 -9.63 13.98
C LYS A 161 -17.19 -8.76 12.77
N ASP A 162 -15.94 -8.38 12.64
CA ASP A 162 -15.49 -7.45 11.60
C ASP A 162 -14.94 -8.16 10.36
N PHE A 163 -14.26 -9.30 10.55
CA PHE A 163 -13.67 -10.06 9.46
C PHE A 163 -14.39 -11.40 9.25
N GLU A 164 -14.48 -11.84 7.99
CA GLU A 164 -15.02 -13.18 7.69
C GLU A 164 -14.00 -14.27 8.09
N PRO A 165 -14.39 -15.26 8.92
CA PRO A 165 -13.48 -16.30 9.39
C PRO A 165 -12.69 -16.97 8.28
N LYS A 166 -13.30 -17.25 7.12
CA LYS A 166 -12.63 -17.92 5.98
C LYS A 166 -11.36 -17.20 5.46
N TYR A 167 -11.11 -15.96 5.87
CA TYR A 167 -9.94 -15.19 5.45
C TYR A 167 -8.76 -15.22 6.44
N PHE A 168 -8.95 -15.72 7.67
CA PHE A 168 -7.92 -15.77 8.72
C PHE A 168 -8.07 -16.97 9.69
N ASP A 169 -9.20 -17.67 9.67
CA ASP A 169 -9.45 -18.90 10.39
C ASP A 169 -8.93 -20.04 9.51
N PHE A 170 -7.90 -20.72 9.99
CA PHE A 170 -7.30 -21.82 9.28
C PHE A 170 -7.80 -23.10 9.97
N ASP A 171 -8.53 -23.94 9.24
CA ASP A 171 -9.15 -25.19 9.73
C ASP A 171 -8.14 -26.27 10.21
N PHE A 172 -6.90 -25.89 10.53
CA PHE A 172 -5.90 -26.77 11.11
C PHE A 172 -5.62 -26.38 12.57
N GLU A 173 -6.01 -27.29 13.48
CA GLU A 173 -5.50 -27.31 14.85
C GLU A 173 -4.25 -28.18 14.89
N GLU A 174 -3.08 -27.56 14.86
CA GLU A 174 -1.84 -28.28 15.17
C GLU A 174 -1.71 -28.40 16.69
N LYS A 175 -2.06 -29.58 17.22
CA LYS A 175 -2.03 -29.84 18.68
C LYS A 175 -0.63 -29.61 19.23
N GLY A 176 -0.51 -28.72 20.22
CA GLY A 176 0.74 -28.47 20.95
C GLY A 176 1.50 -27.21 20.54
N PHE A 177 0.99 -26.42 19.59
CA PHE A 177 1.62 -25.16 19.16
C PHE A 177 0.63 -23.99 19.19
N ASN A 178 1.08 -22.84 19.71
CA ASN A 178 0.35 -21.57 19.60
C ASN A 178 0.90 -20.79 18.41
N SER A 179 0.05 -20.48 17.44
CA SER A 179 0.46 -19.74 16.25
C SER A 179 0.57 -18.25 16.57
N LEU A 180 1.77 -17.68 16.53
CA LEU A 180 2.01 -16.24 16.72
C LEU A 180 1.66 -15.43 15.47
N LYS A 181 1.92 -15.98 14.27
CA LYS A 181 1.65 -15.31 12.99
C LYS A 181 1.19 -16.31 11.94
N ARG A 182 0.24 -15.91 11.10
CA ARG A 182 -0.21 -16.67 9.92
C ARG A 182 -0.32 -15.74 8.71
N GLU A 183 0.05 -16.24 7.54
CA GLU A 183 -0.06 -15.52 6.26
C GLU A 183 -0.70 -16.45 5.22
N LEU A 184 -1.72 -15.96 4.51
CA LEU A 184 -2.32 -16.60 3.37
C LEU A 184 -1.92 -15.86 2.10
N ARG A 185 -1.46 -16.62 1.10
CA ARG A 185 -1.06 -16.10 -0.21
C ARG A 185 -1.81 -16.83 -1.30
N ASP A 186 -2.61 -16.10 -2.08
CA ASP A 186 -3.31 -16.62 -3.26
C ASP A 186 -2.68 -16.04 -4.52
N LEU A 187 -2.24 -16.91 -5.41
CA LEU A 187 -1.73 -16.54 -6.73
C LEU A 187 -2.81 -16.84 -7.78
N LEU A 188 -3.41 -15.80 -8.34
CA LEU A 188 -4.35 -15.93 -9.44
C LEU A 188 -3.64 -15.58 -10.75
N SER A 189 -3.81 -16.42 -11.76
CA SER A 189 -3.32 -16.15 -13.12
C SER A 189 -4.48 -16.17 -14.10
N THR A 190 -4.62 -15.14 -14.92
CA THR A 190 -5.57 -15.16 -16.04
C THR A 190 -4.93 -15.81 -17.27
N LYS A 191 -5.75 -16.16 -18.27
CA LYS A 191 -5.26 -16.64 -19.58
C LYS A 191 -4.41 -15.59 -20.32
N GLU A 192 -4.51 -14.33 -19.92
CA GLU A 192 -3.81 -13.17 -20.48
C GLU A 192 -2.50 -12.86 -19.73
N GLU A 193 -1.97 -13.84 -18.97
CA GLU A 193 -0.73 -13.74 -18.18
C GLU A 193 -0.75 -12.67 -17.06
N ILE A 194 -1.91 -12.09 -16.73
CA ILE A 194 -2.04 -11.22 -15.57
C ILE A 194 -1.91 -12.08 -14.32
N ARG A 195 -0.90 -11.77 -13.49
CA ARG A 195 -0.67 -12.40 -12.18
C ARG A 195 -1.15 -11.47 -11.08
N ILE A 196 -2.05 -11.95 -10.24
CA ILE A 196 -2.54 -11.24 -9.07
C ILE A 196 -2.08 -12.00 -7.83
N ASP A 197 -1.31 -11.33 -6.97
CA ASP A 197 -0.81 -11.87 -5.70
C ASP A 197 -1.62 -11.23 -4.56
N PHE A 198 -2.54 -12.01 -3.97
CA PHE A 198 -3.30 -11.60 -2.80
C PHE A 198 -2.62 -12.12 -1.55
N ARG A 199 -2.27 -11.22 -0.61
CA ARG A 199 -1.68 -11.58 0.69
C ARG A 199 -2.54 -11.07 1.83
N ARG A 200 -2.78 -11.93 2.82
CA ARG A 200 -3.56 -11.66 4.03
C ARG A 200 -2.81 -12.21 5.24
N GLY A 201 -2.78 -11.46 6.34
CA GLY A 201 -2.00 -11.81 7.52
C GLY A 201 -2.84 -11.75 8.78
N PHE A 202 -2.46 -12.56 9.77
CA PHE A 202 -3.01 -12.54 11.11
C PHE A 202 -1.86 -12.67 12.10
N GLU A 203 -1.90 -11.89 13.18
CA GLU A 203 -0.89 -11.93 14.24
C GLU A 203 -1.57 -11.93 15.61
N ALA A 204 -1.04 -12.78 16.50
CA ALA A 204 -1.45 -12.88 17.90
C ALA A 204 -0.25 -12.55 18.79
N GLY A 205 -0.46 -11.68 19.77
CA GLY A 205 0.60 -11.20 20.66
C GLY A 205 0.08 -10.79 22.03
N GLU A 206 0.93 -10.11 22.79
CA GLU A 206 0.60 -9.55 24.10
C GLU A 206 0.84 -8.04 24.08
N ALA A 207 -0.13 -7.25 24.54
CA ALA A 207 0.08 -5.84 24.88
C ALA A 207 0.33 -5.72 26.39
N ILE A 208 1.25 -4.85 26.78
CA ILE A 208 1.53 -4.53 28.19
C ILE A 208 0.77 -3.25 28.51
N SER A 209 -0.14 -3.29 29.47
CA SER A 209 -0.85 -2.10 29.96
C SER A 209 0.12 -1.13 30.66
N GLU A 210 -0.31 0.13 30.86
CA GLU A 210 0.46 1.10 31.66
C GLU A 210 0.75 0.60 33.09
N GLU A 211 -0.06 -0.33 33.59
CA GLU A 211 0.09 -1.00 34.90
C GLU A 211 0.96 -2.26 34.84
N GLY A 212 1.54 -2.59 33.68
CA GLY A 212 2.43 -3.75 33.50
C GLY A 212 1.72 -5.08 33.29
N VAL A 213 0.40 -5.08 33.07
CA VAL A 213 -0.40 -6.30 32.86
C VAL A 213 -0.32 -6.72 31.40
N LYS A 214 0.01 -7.99 31.17
CA LYS A 214 0.01 -8.60 29.83
C LYS A 214 -1.40 -9.01 29.44
N LEU A 215 -1.89 -8.48 28.33
CA LEU A 215 -3.19 -8.80 27.76
C LEU A 215 -3.00 -9.39 26.36
N PRO A 216 -3.61 -10.55 26.05
CA PRO A 216 -3.57 -11.09 24.70
C PRO A 216 -4.23 -10.11 23.73
N LYS A 217 -3.64 -9.94 22.55
CA LYS A 217 -4.14 -9.08 21.49
C LYS A 217 -4.06 -9.80 20.15
N TYR A 218 -5.05 -9.53 19.32
CA TYR A 218 -5.14 -10.06 17.96
C TYR A 218 -5.18 -8.92 16.96
N GLN A 219 -4.45 -9.07 15.86
CA GLN A 219 -4.39 -8.15 14.74
C GLN A 219 -4.65 -8.90 13.43
N ALA A 220 -5.51 -8.35 12.58
CA ALA A 220 -5.79 -8.79 11.22
C ALA A 220 -5.77 -7.59 10.26
#